data_AF-A0A7S3Y047-F1
#
_entry.id   AF-A0A7S3Y047-F1
#
_cell.length_a   1.000
_cell.length_b   1.000
_cell.length_c   1.000
_cell.angle_alpha   90.00
_cell.angle_beta   90.00
_cell.angle_gamma   90.00
#
_symmetry.space_group_name_H-M   'P 1'
#
loop_
_entity.id
_entity.type
_entity.pdbx_description
1 polymer ?
#
loop_
_entity_poly.entity_id
_entity_poly.type
_entity_poly.pdbx_seq_one_letter_code
_entity_poly.pdbx_strand_id
1 'polypeptide(L)'
;MNHVMEVAVPWLLLAPIRALFLPAGLLQIVFQFVLISSGNLAFVNWLTIAPALFCLDDQFWRSLLFKAQHWQDALAGPAAAPPAVLRPGAALPSPSAAASALTALATPGAVLRAGLFLLLARRSVPVVRNLCSPRQVMNRSYGPLRLVNTYGFFGSVTRQRREVVLQGAAEWRGEATAWREYELPAKPG
;
A
#
# COMPACT_ATOMS: atom_id res chain seq x y z
N MET A 1 2.70 -17.28 -10.66
CA MET A 1 3.03 -15.90 -11.10
C MET A 1 2.46 -14.83 -10.16
N ASN A 2 1.26 -14.99 -9.58
CA ASN A 2 0.66 -13.98 -8.70
C ASN A 2 1.45 -13.66 -7.42
N HIS A 3 2.09 -14.64 -6.78
CA HIS A 3 2.78 -14.43 -5.49
C HIS A 3 3.96 -13.45 -5.56
N VAL A 4 4.60 -13.32 -6.73
CA VAL A 4 5.72 -12.38 -6.89
C VAL A 4 5.19 -10.95 -6.95
N MET A 5 4.02 -10.71 -7.57
CA MET A 5 3.40 -9.39 -7.58
C MET A 5 2.92 -8.98 -6.18
N GLU A 6 2.25 -9.87 -5.45
CA GLU A 6 1.72 -9.55 -4.11
C GLU A 6 2.82 -9.22 -3.09
N VAL A 7 4.00 -9.82 -3.22
CA VAL A 7 5.12 -9.58 -2.30
C VAL A 7 6.04 -8.47 -2.81
N ALA A 8 6.38 -8.44 -4.09
CA ALA A 8 7.36 -7.48 -4.61
C ALA A 8 6.77 -6.06 -4.77
N VAL A 9 5.50 -5.93 -5.16
CA VAL A 9 4.89 -4.62 -5.42
C VAL A 9 4.88 -3.72 -4.17
N PRO A 10 4.53 -4.21 -2.96
CA PRO A 10 4.64 -3.40 -1.74
C PRO A 10 6.07 -2.93 -1.43
N TRP A 11 7.09 -3.73 -1.76
CA TRP A 11 8.49 -3.31 -1.59
C TRP A 11 8.92 -2.27 -2.62
N LEU A 12 8.44 -2.39 -3.85
CA LEU A 12 8.65 -1.39 -4.89
C LEU A 12 7.95 -0.07 -4.54
N LEU A 13 6.81 -0.14 -3.87
CA LEU A 13 6.08 0.98 -3.26
C LEU A 13 6.80 1.58 -2.04
N LEU A 14 7.97 1.08 -1.64
CA LEU A 14 8.82 1.74 -0.65
C LEU A 14 10.21 2.07 -1.22
N ALA A 15 10.48 1.70 -2.49
CA ALA A 15 11.76 1.94 -3.12
C ALA A 15 12.00 3.46 -3.28
N PRO A 16 13.22 3.95 -3.02
CA PRO A 16 13.54 5.38 -3.13
C PRO A 16 13.65 5.89 -4.59
N ILE A 17 13.41 5.01 -5.58
CA ILE A 17 13.56 5.30 -7.00
C ILE A 17 12.19 5.55 -7.62
N ARG A 18 11.95 6.80 -8.07
CA ARG A 18 10.67 7.24 -8.63
C ARG A 18 10.16 6.38 -9.79
N ALA A 19 11.06 5.90 -10.64
CA ALA A 19 10.73 5.05 -11.79
C ALA A 19 10.12 3.69 -11.39
N LEU A 20 10.36 3.21 -10.16
CA LEU A 20 9.84 1.93 -9.67
C LEU A 20 8.60 2.11 -8.78
N PHE A 21 8.58 3.18 -7.99
CA PHE A 21 7.53 3.44 -7.00
C PHE A 21 6.21 3.91 -7.62
N LEU A 22 6.25 4.68 -8.72
CA LEU A 22 5.07 5.17 -9.43
C LEU A 22 4.25 4.03 -10.12
N PRO A 23 4.85 3.16 -10.96
CA PRO A 23 4.12 2.05 -11.54
C PRO A 23 3.68 1.03 -10.48
N ALA A 24 4.44 0.87 -9.39
CA ALA A 24 4.04 0.02 -8.27
C ALA A 24 2.77 0.56 -7.58
N GLY A 25 2.68 1.86 -7.32
CA GLY A 25 1.48 2.50 -6.78
C GLY A 25 0.25 2.31 -7.67
N LEU A 26 0.39 2.53 -8.98
CA LEU A 26 -0.70 2.33 -9.95
C LEU A 26 -1.15 0.86 -10.01
N LEU A 27 -0.20 -0.06 -10.12
CA LEU A 27 -0.50 -1.49 -10.15
C LEU A 27 -1.19 -1.95 -8.87
N GLN A 28 -0.75 -1.45 -7.71
CA GLN A 28 -1.38 -1.74 -6.42
C GLN A 28 -2.82 -1.25 -6.41
N ILE A 29 -3.09 -0.01 -6.84
CA ILE A 29 -4.45 0.54 -6.89
C ILE A 29 -5.35 -0.30 -7.81
N VAL A 30 -4.89 -0.61 -9.02
CA VAL A 30 -5.65 -1.42 -9.98
C VAL A 30 -5.95 -2.81 -9.40
N PHE A 31 -4.95 -3.45 -8.80
CA PHE A 31 -5.13 -4.76 -8.18
C PHE A 31 -6.17 -4.74 -7.05
N GLN A 32 -6.13 -3.73 -6.19
CA GLN A 32 -7.11 -3.60 -5.10
C GLN A 32 -8.52 -3.33 -5.64
N PHE A 33 -8.68 -2.57 -6.72
CA PHE A 33 -9.98 -2.39 -7.37
C PHE A 33 -10.53 -3.68 -7.99
N VAL A 34 -9.67 -4.52 -8.58
CA VAL A 34 -10.08 -5.85 -9.08
C VAL A 34 -10.63 -6.69 -7.93
N LEU A 35 -9.94 -6.74 -6.78
CA LEU A 35 -10.42 -7.47 -5.60
C LEU A 35 -11.78 -6.94 -5.09
N ILE A 36 -11.94 -5.62 -5.03
CA ILE A 36 -13.22 -5.01 -4.63
C ILE A 36 -14.34 -5.39 -5.61
N SER A 37 -14.06 -5.35 -6.91
CA SER A 37 -15.04 -5.70 -7.95
C SER A 37 -15.43 -7.19 -7.94
N SER A 38 -14.53 -8.05 -7.47
CA SER A 38 -14.78 -9.48 -7.21
C SER A 38 -15.72 -9.73 -6.02
N GLY A 39 -16.22 -8.69 -5.36
CA GLY A 39 -17.09 -8.81 -4.18
C GLY A 39 -16.31 -8.89 -2.86
N ASN A 40 -14.98 -8.77 -2.88
CA ASN A 40 -14.17 -8.71 -1.68
C ASN A 40 -14.08 -7.26 -1.15
N LEU A 41 -15.14 -6.81 -0.48
CA LEU A 41 -15.25 -5.49 0.15
C LEU A 41 -14.58 -5.44 1.54
N ALA A 42 -13.38 -6.01 1.67
CA ALA A 42 -12.63 -5.94 2.92
C ALA A 42 -12.09 -4.52 3.16
N PHE A 43 -12.27 -4.01 4.38
CA PHE A 43 -11.65 -2.75 4.84
C PHE A 43 -10.13 -2.70 4.58
N VAL A 44 -9.46 -3.86 4.64
CA VAL A 44 -8.02 -3.98 4.37
C VAL A 44 -7.66 -3.59 2.93
N ASN A 45 -8.53 -3.83 1.95
CA ASN A 45 -8.29 -3.45 0.55
C ASN A 45 -8.23 -1.92 0.43
N TRP A 46 -9.14 -1.20 1.10
CA TRP A 46 -9.12 0.26 1.18
C TRP A 46 -7.89 0.80 1.91
N LEU A 47 -7.51 0.18 3.04
CA LEU A 47 -6.29 0.55 3.77
C LEU A 47 -5.03 0.38 2.92
N THR A 48 -5.04 -0.56 1.97
CA THR A 48 -3.92 -0.81 1.06
C THR A 48 -3.86 0.21 -0.09
N ILE A 49 -5.00 0.78 -0.50
CA ILE A 49 -5.08 1.86 -1.51
C ILE A 49 -4.54 3.18 -0.95
N ALA A 50 -4.84 3.51 0.32
CA ALA A 50 -4.44 4.77 0.94
C ALA A 50 -2.94 5.13 0.80
N PRO A 51 -1.97 4.27 1.18
CA PRO A 51 -0.55 4.56 0.97
C PRO A 51 -0.18 4.66 -0.51
N ALA A 52 -0.81 3.88 -1.40
CA ALA A 52 -0.56 3.93 -2.83
C ALA A 52 -0.99 5.27 -3.46
N LEU A 53 -2.05 5.91 -2.95
CA LEU A 53 -2.44 7.26 -3.37
C LEU A 53 -1.41 8.32 -2.96
N PHE A 54 -0.83 8.22 -1.76
CA PHE A 54 0.27 9.09 -1.34
C PHE A 54 1.55 8.88 -2.15
N CYS A 55 1.66 7.76 -2.88
CA CYS A 55 2.77 7.49 -3.77
C CYS A 55 2.68 8.23 -5.12
N LEU A 56 1.48 8.68 -5.48
CA LEU A 56 1.24 9.47 -6.68
C LEU A 56 1.67 10.92 -6.41
N ASP A 57 2.92 11.21 -6.71
CA ASP A 57 3.57 12.53 -6.52
C ASP A 57 2.78 13.68 -7.19
N ASP A 58 2.99 14.92 -6.72
CA ASP A 58 2.32 16.13 -7.24
C ASP A 58 2.53 16.29 -8.75
N GLN A 59 3.68 15.83 -9.27
CA GLN A 59 3.95 15.83 -10.71
C GLN A 59 3.06 14.86 -11.49
N PHE A 60 2.68 13.72 -10.92
CA PHE A 60 1.75 12.79 -11.55
C PHE A 60 0.35 13.39 -11.61
N TRP A 61 -0.16 13.90 -10.49
CA TRP A 61 -1.45 14.59 -10.45
C TRP A 61 -1.46 15.83 -11.33
N ARG A 62 -0.33 16.56 -11.41
CA ARG A 62 -0.15 17.65 -12.37
C ARG A 62 -0.27 17.16 -13.81
N SER A 63 0.46 16.11 -14.18
CA SER A 63 0.38 15.56 -15.53
C SER A 63 -0.96 14.91 -15.88
N LEU A 64 -1.76 14.48 -14.90
CA LEU A 64 -3.04 13.81 -15.12
C LEU A 64 -4.20 14.82 -15.15
N LEU A 65 -4.24 15.74 -14.18
CA LEU A 65 -5.29 16.76 -14.06
C LEU A 65 -5.02 17.98 -14.94
N PHE A 66 -3.76 18.35 -15.15
CA PHE A 66 -3.37 19.56 -15.89
C PHE A 66 -2.81 19.29 -17.30
N LYS A 67 -2.90 18.06 -17.81
CA LYS A 67 -2.89 17.86 -19.28
C LYS A 67 -4.17 18.40 -19.94
N ALA A 68 -5.18 18.73 -19.13
CA ALA A 68 -6.36 19.51 -19.51
C ALA A 68 -6.16 21.04 -19.42
N GLN A 69 -4.91 21.52 -19.33
CA GLN A 69 -4.58 22.93 -19.13
C GLN A 69 -4.21 23.64 -20.44
N HIS A 70 -5.07 23.52 -21.45
CA HIS A 70 -5.19 24.48 -22.57
C HIS A 70 -5.61 25.89 -22.09
N TRP A 71 -5.91 26.04 -20.79
CA TRP A 71 -6.37 27.29 -20.17
C TRP A 71 -5.24 28.25 -19.74
N GLN A 72 -3.97 27.82 -19.72
CA GLN A 72 -2.84 28.76 -19.51
C GLN A 72 -2.61 29.63 -20.75
N ASP A 73 -2.80 29.06 -21.94
CA ASP A 73 -2.72 29.79 -23.21
C ASP A 73 -3.88 30.78 -23.38
N ALA A 74 -5.04 30.52 -22.75
CA ALA A 74 -6.21 31.40 -22.79
C ALA A 74 -6.15 32.59 -21.80
N LEU A 75 -5.33 32.50 -20.75
CA LEU A 75 -5.10 33.59 -19.78
C LEU A 75 -3.83 34.40 -20.08
N ALA A 76 -2.92 33.86 -20.88
CA ALA A 76 -1.84 34.62 -21.51
C ALA A 76 -2.38 35.39 -22.71
N GLY A 77 -3.02 36.55 -22.46
CA GLY A 77 -3.30 37.54 -23.51
C GLY A 77 -2.03 37.81 -24.36
N PRO A 78 -2.16 38.34 -25.60
CA PRO A 78 -1.07 38.40 -26.57
C PRO A 78 0.19 39.01 -25.96
N ALA A 79 1.14 38.16 -25.58
CA ALA A 79 2.36 38.57 -24.93
C ALA A 79 3.23 39.28 -25.96
N ALA A 80 3.57 40.55 -25.68
CA ALA A 80 4.56 41.29 -26.42
C ALA A 80 5.85 40.46 -26.57
N ALA A 81 6.39 40.40 -27.79
CA ALA A 81 7.52 39.57 -28.14
C ALA A 81 8.73 39.82 -27.22
N PRO A 82 9.36 38.79 -26.64
CA PRO A 82 10.60 38.96 -25.89
C PRO A 82 11.76 39.31 -26.82
N PRO A 83 12.74 40.13 -26.40
CA PRO A 83 13.89 40.47 -27.23
C PRO A 83 14.72 39.22 -27.54
N ALA A 84 15.10 39.07 -28.80
CA ALA A 84 15.89 37.96 -29.31
C ALA A 84 17.28 37.93 -28.67
N VAL A 85 17.43 37.15 -27.60
CA VAL A 85 18.74 36.76 -27.07
C VAL A 85 19.29 35.65 -27.96
N LEU A 86 20.28 35.97 -28.78
CA LEU A 86 21.12 35.01 -29.50
C LEU A 86 21.69 33.99 -28.49
N ARG A 87 21.25 32.72 -28.57
CA ARG A 87 21.87 31.59 -27.87
C ARG A 87 22.93 30.97 -28.79
N PRO A 88 24.24 31.10 -28.52
CA PRO A 88 25.24 30.33 -29.23
C PRO A 88 25.36 28.93 -28.63
N GLY A 89 25.44 27.92 -29.49
CA GLY A 89 26.04 26.62 -29.18
C GLY A 89 25.07 25.53 -28.75
N ALA A 90 24.68 24.68 -29.70
CA ALA A 90 24.18 23.34 -29.40
C ALA A 90 25.27 22.54 -28.69
N ALA A 91 25.14 22.37 -27.38
CA ALA A 91 26.01 21.51 -26.58
C ALA A 91 25.47 20.08 -26.54
N LEU A 92 26.34 19.12 -26.82
CA LEU A 92 26.15 17.66 -26.75
C LEU A 92 25.39 17.21 -25.47
N PRO A 93 24.68 16.06 -25.50
CA PRO A 93 24.00 15.53 -24.31
C PRO A 93 25.01 15.30 -23.17
N SER A 94 24.89 16.12 -22.12
CA SER A 94 25.76 16.05 -20.94
C SER A 94 25.51 14.76 -20.12
N PRO A 95 26.54 14.16 -19.49
CA PRO A 95 26.44 12.90 -18.72
C PRO A 95 25.74 13.07 -17.35
N SER A 96 24.71 13.91 -17.28
CA SER A 96 24.15 14.45 -16.04
C SER A 96 22.91 13.72 -15.52
N ALA A 97 22.43 12.65 -16.17
CA ALA A 97 21.31 11.85 -15.66
C ALA A 97 21.66 11.11 -14.35
N ALA A 98 22.88 10.56 -14.27
CA ALA A 98 23.39 9.92 -13.05
C ALA A 98 23.71 10.94 -11.94
N ALA A 99 24.26 12.10 -12.31
CA ALA A 99 24.50 13.20 -11.38
C ALA A 99 23.18 13.75 -10.80
N SER A 100 22.16 13.95 -11.64
CA SER A 100 20.83 14.40 -11.22
C SER A 100 20.11 13.38 -10.34
N ALA A 101 20.31 12.08 -10.57
CA ALA A 101 19.82 11.02 -9.70
C ALA A 101 20.51 11.06 -8.31
N LEU A 102 21.82 11.31 -8.27
CA LEU A 102 22.59 11.48 -7.04
C LEU A 102 22.20 12.76 -6.26
N THR A 103 21.90 13.87 -6.94
CA THR A 103 21.40 15.10 -6.27
C THR A 103 19.95 14.95 -5.81
N ALA A 104 19.11 14.21 -6.54
CA ALA A 104 17.73 13.89 -6.12
C ALA A 104 17.71 13.01 -4.85
N LEU A 105 18.68 12.09 -4.73
CA LEU A 105 18.94 11.29 -3.53
C LEU A 105 19.36 12.13 -2.30
N ALA A 106 19.84 13.37 -2.50
CA ALA A 106 20.31 14.26 -1.43
C ALA A 106 19.22 15.19 -0.86
N THR A 107 17.98 15.14 -1.36
CA THR A 107 16.87 15.86 -0.72
C THR A 107 16.57 15.21 0.64
N PRO A 108 16.28 15.98 1.70
CA PRO A 108 15.99 15.43 3.03
C PRO A 108 14.83 14.41 3.00
N GLY A 109 13.86 14.62 2.10
CA GLY A 109 12.78 13.66 1.86
C GLY A 109 13.25 12.33 1.24
N ALA A 110 14.24 12.34 0.34
CA ALA A 110 14.79 11.10 -0.22
C ALA A 110 15.58 10.31 0.83
N VAL A 111 16.37 10.99 1.66
CA VAL A 111 17.09 10.38 2.79
C VAL A 111 16.13 9.75 3.79
N LEU A 112 15.06 10.46 4.16
CA LEU A 112 14.03 9.94 5.07
C LEU A 112 13.35 8.69 4.50
N ARG A 113 12.93 8.71 3.24
CA ARG A 113 12.29 7.57 2.56
C ARG A 113 13.25 6.37 2.48
N ALA A 114 14.50 6.59 2.10
CA ALA A 114 15.52 5.54 2.06
C ALA A 114 15.79 4.97 3.46
N GLY A 115 15.88 5.83 4.48
CA GLY A 115 16.03 5.41 5.88
C GLY A 115 14.85 4.57 6.36
N LEU A 116 13.62 4.99 6.07
CA LEU A 116 12.41 4.24 6.38
C LEU A 116 12.36 2.89 5.64
N PHE A 117 12.68 2.88 4.35
CA PHE A 117 12.77 1.65 3.55
C PHE A 117 13.76 0.66 4.16
N LEU A 118 14.99 1.11 4.45
CA LEU A 118 16.03 0.27 5.02
C LEU A 118 15.67 -0.24 6.42
N LEU A 119 15.02 0.60 7.25
CA LEU A 119 14.55 0.21 8.57
C LEU A 119 13.50 -0.91 8.46
N LEU A 120 12.49 -0.73 7.60
CA LEU A 120 11.44 -1.72 7.37
C LEU A 120 12.01 -3.01 6.77
N ALA A 121 12.88 -2.91 5.76
CA ALA A 121 13.59 -4.05 5.17
C ALA A 121 14.35 -4.86 6.22
N ARG A 122 15.14 -4.17 7.07
CA ARG A 122 15.88 -4.81 8.15
C ARG A 122 14.96 -5.47 9.16
N ARG A 123 13.84 -4.84 9.51
CA ARG A 123 12.86 -5.41 10.46
C ARG A 123 12.08 -6.59 9.88
N SER A 124 11.92 -6.68 8.56
CA SER A 124 11.23 -7.79 7.90
C SER A 124 12.06 -9.07 7.78
N VAL A 125 13.39 -9.00 7.88
CA VAL A 125 14.30 -10.18 7.84
C VAL A 125 13.86 -11.34 8.75
N PRO A 126 13.60 -11.15 10.06
CA PRO A 126 13.16 -12.24 10.93
C PRO A 126 11.83 -12.86 10.52
N VAL A 127 10.91 -12.08 9.96
CA VAL A 127 9.60 -12.57 9.47
C VAL A 127 9.81 -13.44 8.24
N VAL A 128 10.58 -12.97 7.25
CA VAL A 128 10.89 -13.72 6.04
C VAL A 128 11.65 -15.01 6.38
N ARG A 129 12.62 -14.95 7.31
CA ARG A 129 13.33 -16.14 7.79
C ARG A 129 12.38 -17.14 8.44
N ASN A 130 11.37 -16.69 9.18
CA ASN A 130 10.35 -17.57 9.75
C ASN A 130 9.48 -18.22 8.67
N LEU A 131 9.06 -17.47 7.64
CA LEU A 131 8.28 -18.00 6.52
C LEU A 131 9.06 -19.03 5.68
N CYS A 132 10.35 -18.82 5.48
CA CYS A 132 11.21 -19.78 4.78
C CYS A 132 11.65 -20.95 5.66
N SER A 133 11.34 -20.95 6.97
CA SER A 133 11.75 -22.01 7.88
C SER A 133 10.81 -23.23 7.79
N PRO A 134 11.32 -24.46 7.92
CA PRO A 134 10.49 -25.66 7.97
C PRO A 134 9.57 -25.72 9.20
N ARG A 135 9.93 -25.01 10.28
CA ARG A 135 9.20 -24.94 11.54
C ARG A 135 8.63 -23.53 11.75
N GLN A 136 7.70 -23.15 10.89
CA GLN A 136 7.07 -21.83 10.93
C GLN A 136 6.37 -21.60 12.27
N VAL A 137 6.74 -20.53 12.97
CA VAL A 137 6.09 -20.13 14.22
C VAL A 137 4.96 -19.15 13.91
N MET A 138 3.73 -19.58 14.17
CA MET A 138 2.50 -18.79 14.09
C MET A 138 2.32 -17.95 15.36
N ASN A 139 1.72 -16.75 15.27
CA ASN A 139 1.47 -15.82 16.39
C ASN A 139 2.73 -15.24 17.06
N ARG A 140 3.74 -14.85 16.26
CA ARG A 140 4.97 -14.26 16.78
C ARG A 140 5.11 -12.78 16.39
N SER A 141 5.45 -11.94 17.36
CA SER A 141 5.87 -10.55 17.15
C SER A 141 7.37 -10.41 17.36
N TYR A 142 8.02 -9.55 16.56
CA TYR A 142 9.48 -9.43 16.56
C TYR A 142 9.98 -8.06 17.07
N GLY A 143 11.02 -8.09 17.90
CA GLY A 143 11.71 -6.90 18.43
C GLY A 143 10.98 -6.19 19.57
N PRO A 144 11.63 -5.22 20.23
CA PRO A 144 11.07 -4.53 21.41
C PRO A 144 9.86 -3.67 21.06
N LEU A 145 9.88 -3.01 19.90
CA LEU A 145 8.79 -2.16 19.41
C LEU A 145 7.64 -2.95 18.75
N ARG A 146 7.78 -4.28 18.58
CA ARG A 146 6.78 -5.17 17.96
C ARG A 146 6.18 -4.65 16.62
N LEU A 147 6.99 -3.93 15.84
CA LEU A 147 6.57 -3.31 14.57
C LEU A 147 6.13 -4.32 13.51
N VAL A 148 6.63 -5.56 13.58
CA VAL A 148 6.30 -6.62 12.63
C VAL A 148 5.94 -7.90 13.38
N ASN A 149 5.00 -8.65 12.81
CA ASN A 149 4.53 -9.92 13.33
C ASN A 149 4.25 -10.91 12.18
N THR A 150 3.94 -12.18 12.50
CA THR A 150 3.69 -13.23 11.50
C THR A 150 2.37 -13.04 10.71
N TYR A 151 1.40 -12.28 11.21
CA TYR A 151 0.04 -12.14 10.65
C TYR A 151 -0.31 -10.74 10.10
N GLY A 152 0.66 -9.83 10.04
CA GLY A 152 0.43 -8.45 9.62
C GLY A 152 -0.54 -7.71 10.55
N PHE A 153 -1.61 -7.15 9.98
CA PHE A 153 -2.58 -6.32 10.70
C PHE A 153 -3.35 -7.07 11.79
N PHE A 154 -3.54 -8.38 11.64
CA PHE A 154 -4.43 -9.16 12.50
C PHE A 154 -3.82 -9.54 13.87
N GLY A 155 -2.53 -9.29 14.09
CA GLY A 155 -1.85 -9.48 15.37
C GLY A 155 -1.70 -10.94 15.80
N SER A 156 -2.81 -11.61 16.11
CA SER A 156 -2.88 -13.03 16.44
C SER A 156 -4.12 -13.70 15.87
N VAL A 157 -3.96 -14.93 15.37
CA VAL A 157 -5.06 -15.78 14.88
C VAL A 157 -5.19 -16.99 15.80
N THR A 158 -6.39 -17.19 16.35
CA THR A 158 -6.74 -18.35 17.17
C THR A 158 -7.30 -19.47 16.30
N ARG A 159 -7.08 -20.74 16.71
CA ARG A 159 -7.65 -21.91 16.00
C ARG A 159 -9.09 -22.21 16.40
N GLN A 160 -9.50 -21.76 17.58
CA GLN A 160 -10.85 -21.97 18.09
C GLN A 160 -11.68 -20.71 17.89
N ARG A 161 -12.81 -20.85 17.20
CA ARG A 161 -13.87 -19.84 17.15
C ARG A 161 -14.90 -20.22 18.22
N ARG A 162 -15.09 -19.35 19.21
CA ARG A 162 -16.17 -19.50 20.18
C ARG A 162 -17.42 -18.90 19.55
N GLU A 163 -18.45 -19.71 19.40
CA GLU A 163 -19.72 -19.28 18.84
C GLU A 163 -20.76 -19.23 19.96
N VAL A 164 -21.60 -18.20 19.94
CA VAL A 164 -22.72 -18.08 20.86
C VAL A 164 -23.89 -18.86 20.26
N VAL A 165 -24.36 -19.88 20.99
CA VAL A 165 -25.55 -20.66 20.63
C VAL A 165 -26.75 -20.06 21.35
N LEU A 166 -27.73 -19.57 20.59
CA LEU A 166 -28.98 -19.06 21.15
C LEU A 166 -29.96 -20.22 21.30
N GLN A 167 -30.39 -20.46 22.53
CA GLN A 167 -31.38 -21.49 22.84
C GLN A 167 -32.61 -20.85 23.48
N GLY A 168 -33.78 -21.42 23.20
CA GLY A 168 -35.01 -21.05 23.89
C GLY A 168 -35.95 -22.23 24.01
N ALA A 169 -36.86 -22.13 24.98
CA ALA A 169 -37.87 -23.12 25.27
C ALA A 169 -39.25 -22.48 25.16
N ALA A 170 -40.19 -23.18 24.52
CA ALA A 170 -41.57 -22.72 24.41
C ALA A 170 -42.30 -22.72 25.76
N GLU A 171 -41.91 -23.63 26.66
CA GLU A 171 -42.46 -23.78 28.00
C GLU A 171 -41.32 -24.06 28.99
N TRP A 172 -41.36 -23.42 30.15
CA TRP A 172 -40.46 -23.71 31.25
C TRP A 172 -40.93 -24.95 32.03
N ARG A 173 -40.10 -25.99 32.09
CA ARG A 173 -40.38 -27.26 32.80
C ARG A 173 -39.30 -27.62 33.83
N GLY A 174 -38.62 -26.62 34.38
CA GLY A 174 -37.50 -26.84 35.30
C GLY A 174 -36.36 -27.60 34.63
N GLU A 175 -35.82 -28.63 35.28
CA GLU A 175 -34.71 -29.44 34.75
C GLU A 175 -35.10 -30.25 33.49
N ALA A 176 -36.39 -30.51 33.28
CA ALA A 176 -36.90 -31.23 32.10
C ALA A 176 -37.20 -30.32 30.90
N THR A 177 -36.72 -29.07 30.91
CA THR A 177 -36.98 -28.10 29.85
C THR A 177 -36.30 -28.49 28.54
N ALA A 178 -37.09 -28.64 27.48
CA ALA A 178 -36.59 -28.94 26.14
C ALA A 178 -36.10 -27.66 25.46
N TRP A 179 -34.79 -27.45 25.46
CA TRP A 179 -34.13 -26.35 24.78
C TRP A 179 -34.04 -26.61 23.27
N ARG A 180 -34.43 -25.63 22.46
CA ARG A 180 -34.26 -25.66 21.01
C ARG A 180 -33.24 -24.60 20.62
N GLU A 181 -32.28 -25.01 19.79
CA GLU A 181 -31.29 -24.11 19.20
C GLU A 181 -31.92 -23.32 18.05
N TYR A 182 -31.65 -22.02 18.03
CA TYR A 182 -32.07 -21.13 16.94
C TYR A 182 -30.90 -20.88 16.01
N GLU A 183 -31.05 -21.29 14.75
CA GLU A 183 -30.10 -20.94 13.70
C GLU A 183 -30.39 -19.53 13.19
N LEU A 184 -29.43 -18.62 13.41
CA LEU A 184 -29.45 -17.31 12.79
C LEU A 184 -28.94 -17.41 11.35
N PRO A 185 -29.53 -16.68 10.39
CA PRO A 185 -29.05 -16.66 9.00
C PRO A 185 -27.62 -16.09 8.88
N ALA A 186 -27.19 -15.27 9.85
CA ALA A 186 -25.81 -14.84 10.00
C ALA A 186 -25.40 -14.96 11.47
N LYS A 187 -24.31 -15.70 11.71
CA LYS A 187 -23.72 -15.81 13.06
C LYS A 187 -22.93 -14.54 13.36
N PRO A 188 -23.21 -13.84 14.47
CA PRO A 188 -22.41 -12.67 14.86
C PRO A 188 -21.00 -13.12 15.22
N GLY A 189 -19.99 -12.55 14.54
CA GLY A 189 -18.57 -12.80 14.81
C GLY A 189 -17.70 -12.64 13.59
#